data_AF-A0A395YPH4-F1
#
_entry.id   AF-A0A395YPH4-F1
#
_cell.length_a   1.000
_cell.length_b   1.000
_cell.length_c   1.000
_cell.angle_alpha   90.00
_cell.angle_beta   90.00
_cell.angle_gamma   90.00
#
_symmetry.space_group_name_H-M   'P 1'
#
loop_
_entity.id
_entity.type
_entity.pdbx_description
1 polymer ?
#
loop_
_entity_poly.entity_id
_entity_poly.type
_entity_poly.pdbx_seq_one_letter_code
_entity_poly.pdbx_strand_id
1 'polypeptide(L)'
;MIKSGRKNFCYCIAVFFAICFVCGCQKTQSEDYQLIVDHFKEMVIQQDEDSAAFDQVLETTGVYIKDSTEDHLKEAREAVQKQIDAFSEESESYEVMEMDDDFLKLLDEYGIDAAEYKVVAEMGNVELSSYIDSLTVLKYYLDAETEGDLLRETLEFIYEQDVAIQEYTRRFYFCQINYFFAEWDEELTAYVKDTIMTDLKSFWFDDMKWETDKKTIEDKAMIYTNQIAEELDKLMDDIGRHQEELYQMEKEAVIE
;
A
#
# COMPACT_ATOMS: atom_id res chain seq x y z
N MET A 1 -13.27 42.96 77.37
CA MET A 1 -13.71 42.05 78.45
C MET A 1 -15.09 41.53 78.07
N ILE A 2 -15.18 40.42 77.33
CA ILE A 2 -16.45 39.75 76.98
C ILE A 2 -16.31 38.28 77.41
N LYS A 3 -17.15 37.89 78.37
CA LYS A 3 -17.34 36.53 78.91
C LYS A 3 -17.87 35.62 77.79
N SER A 4 -17.22 34.49 77.47
CA SER A 4 -17.40 33.16 78.09
C SER A 4 -18.85 32.67 78.15
N GLY A 5 -19.13 31.53 77.50
CA GLY A 5 -20.32 30.72 77.83
C GLY A 5 -20.76 29.72 76.76
N ARG A 6 -20.03 28.60 76.62
CA ARG A 6 -20.50 27.37 75.94
C ARG A 6 -21.81 26.84 76.55
N LYS A 7 -22.63 26.16 75.74
CA LYS A 7 -23.29 24.90 76.13
C LYS A 7 -23.67 24.07 74.90
N ASN A 8 -23.27 22.81 74.97
CA ASN A 8 -23.42 21.74 73.99
C ASN A 8 -24.89 21.28 73.85
N PHE A 9 -25.26 20.79 72.67
CA PHE A 9 -26.10 19.59 72.59
C PHE A 9 -25.78 18.78 71.33
N CYS A 10 -25.39 17.52 71.55
CA CYS A 10 -25.14 16.51 70.53
C CYS A 10 -26.43 16.10 69.82
N TYR A 11 -26.36 15.92 68.50
CA TYR A 11 -26.96 14.77 67.84
C TYR A 11 -25.99 14.26 66.77
N CYS A 12 -25.55 13.02 66.95
CA CYS A 12 -24.94 12.20 65.91
C CYS A 12 -25.98 11.95 64.81
N ILE A 13 -25.54 11.84 63.54
CA ILE A 13 -25.80 10.71 62.61
C ILE A 13 -25.29 11.08 61.20
N ALA A 14 -24.36 10.24 60.72
CA ALA A 14 -23.93 9.97 59.36
C ALA A 14 -24.29 10.95 58.22
N VAL A 15 -23.29 11.67 57.71
CA VAL A 15 -23.31 12.18 56.33
C VAL A 15 -22.74 11.08 55.43
N PHE A 16 -23.62 10.55 54.58
CA PHE A 16 -23.31 9.63 53.49
C PHE A 16 -22.25 10.28 52.56
N PHE A 17 -21.13 9.60 52.36
CA PHE A 17 -20.33 9.75 51.15
C PHE A 17 -21.17 9.20 49.98
N ALA A 18 -21.68 10.09 49.14
CA ALA A 18 -22.17 9.74 47.81
C ALA A 18 -21.29 10.44 46.79
N ILE A 19 -20.47 9.62 46.16
CA ILE A 19 -19.65 9.87 44.99
C ILE A 19 -20.57 10.37 43.87
N CYS A 20 -20.32 11.58 43.39
CA CYS A 20 -20.47 11.92 41.98
C CYS A 20 -19.10 12.39 41.52
N PHE A 21 -18.23 11.42 41.22
CA PHE A 21 -17.20 11.61 40.22
C PHE A 21 -17.93 12.04 38.96
N VAL A 22 -17.93 13.34 38.67
CA VAL A 22 -18.05 13.79 37.30
C VAL A 22 -16.71 13.43 36.68
N CYS A 23 -16.56 12.16 36.29
CA CYS A 23 -15.65 11.80 35.22
C CYS A 23 -16.20 12.50 33.97
N GLY A 24 -15.80 13.76 33.78
CA GLY A 24 -15.60 14.22 32.43
C GLY A 24 -14.54 13.27 31.87
N CYS A 25 -14.91 12.44 30.90
CA CYS A 25 -13.95 11.78 30.05
C CYS A 25 -13.20 12.88 29.32
N GLN A 26 -12.16 13.43 29.95
CA GLN A 26 -11.00 13.91 29.23
C GLN A 26 -10.39 12.64 28.63
N LYS A 27 -10.86 12.23 27.44
CA LYS A 27 -9.98 11.49 26.54
C LYS A 27 -8.75 12.38 26.41
N THR A 28 -7.63 11.88 26.93
CA THR A 28 -6.34 12.53 26.73
C THR A 28 -6.11 12.52 25.23
N GLN A 29 -6.01 13.72 24.65
CA GLN A 29 -5.64 14.01 23.26
C GLN A 29 -4.37 13.24 22.78
N SER A 30 -3.63 12.58 23.69
CA SER A 30 -2.42 11.81 23.44
C SER A 30 -2.63 10.40 22.89
N GLU A 31 -3.86 9.91 22.71
CA GLU A 31 -4.12 8.57 22.13
C GLU A 31 -4.91 8.62 20.82
N ASP A 32 -5.58 9.74 20.50
CA ASP A 32 -6.45 9.82 19.32
C ASP A 32 -5.65 9.76 18.00
N TYR A 33 -4.43 10.32 17.95
CA TYR A 33 -3.56 10.18 16.77
C TYR A 33 -3.11 8.72 16.56
N GLN A 34 -2.98 7.94 17.63
CA GLN A 34 -2.57 6.54 17.54
C GLN A 34 -3.64 5.74 16.81
N LEU A 35 -4.92 6.03 17.07
CA LEU A 35 -6.02 5.42 16.32
C LEU A 35 -5.93 5.69 14.81
N ILE A 36 -5.57 6.91 14.41
CA ILE A 36 -5.38 7.24 12.98
C ILE A 36 -4.22 6.42 12.39
N VAL A 37 -3.09 6.37 13.09
CA VAL A 37 -1.87 5.68 12.61
C VAL A 37 -2.07 4.18 12.58
N ASP A 38 -2.66 3.59 13.61
CA ASP A 38 -2.92 2.15 13.71
C ASP A 38 -3.91 1.72 12.62
N HIS A 39 -4.96 2.51 12.39
CA HIS A 39 -5.90 2.27 11.28
C HIS A 39 -5.23 2.42 9.91
N PHE A 40 -4.36 3.42 9.74
CA PHE A 40 -3.59 3.58 8.49
C PHE A 40 -2.62 2.42 8.25
N LYS A 41 -2.01 1.91 9.32
CA LYS A 41 -1.13 0.74 9.29
C LYS A 41 -1.87 -0.49 8.75
N GLU A 42 -3.08 -0.78 9.23
CA GLU A 42 -3.84 -1.95 8.80
C GLU A 42 -4.02 -1.99 7.27
N MET A 43 -4.25 -0.83 6.65
CA MET A 43 -4.42 -0.73 5.19
C MET A 43 -3.08 -0.84 4.45
N VAL A 44 -2.09 -0.05 4.86
CA VAL A 44 -0.83 0.08 4.11
C VAL A 44 0.07 -1.13 4.26
N ILE A 45 0.05 -1.81 5.41
CA ILE A 45 0.85 -3.03 5.58
C ILE A 45 0.30 -4.14 4.68
N GLN A 46 -1.01 -4.27 4.52
CA GLN A 46 -1.57 -5.24 3.57
C GLN A 46 -1.11 -4.95 2.13
N GLN A 47 -1.21 -3.69 1.68
CA GLN A 47 -0.74 -3.27 0.36
C GLN A 47 0.77 -3.54 0.17
N ASP A 48 1.58 -3.27 1.19
CA ASP A 48 3.01 -3.55 1.18
C ASP A 48 3.31 -5.06 1.11
N GLU A 49 2.51 -5.90 1.77
CA GLU A 49 2.62 -7.35 1.73
C GLU A 49 2.27 -7.92 0.34
N ASP A 50 1.22 -7.40 -0.30
CA ASP A 50 0.85 -7.75 -1.67
C ASP A 50 1.94 -7.35 -2.65
N SER A 51 2.46 -6.13 -2.50
CA SER A 51 3.59 -5.64 -3.29
C SER A 51 4.85 -6.51 -3.10
N ALA A 52 5.13 -6.95 -1.87
CA ALA A 52 6.23 -7.86 -1.59
C ALA A 52 6.02 -9.27 -2.17
N ALA A 53 4.78 -9.75 -2.23
CA ALA A 53 4.44 -11.02 -2.87
C ALA A 53 4.65 -10.95 -4.38
N PHE A 54 4.29 -9.82 -5.00
CA PHE A 54 4.58 -9.58 -6.42
C PHE A 54 6.10 -9.50 -6.69
N ASP A 55 6.87 -8.78 -5.85
CA ASP A 55 8.34 -8.73 -5.93
C ASP A 55 8.97 -10.14 -5.94
N GLN A 56 8.46 -11.08 -5.11
CA GLN A 56 8.95 -12.46 -5.06
C GLN A 56 8.68 -13.25 -6.35
N VAL A 57 7.55 -13.00 -7.01
CA VAL A 57 7.24 -13.61 -8.31
C VAL A 57 8.18 -13.08 -9.39
N LEU A 58 8.46 -11.78 -9.38
CA LEU A 58 9.45 -11.17 -10.29
C LEU A 58 10.87 -11.70 -10.01
N GLU A 59 11.25 -11.90 -8.76
CA GLU A 59 12.55 -12.50 -8.43
C GLU A 59 12.66 -13.93 -8.99
N THR A 60 11.64 -14.75 -8.77
CA THR A 60 11.59 -16.14 -9.26
C THR A 60 11.63 -16.20 -10.78
N THR A 61 10.86 -15.34 -11.45
CA THR A 61 10.87 -15.23 -12.91
C THR A 61 12.23 -14.77 -13.41
N GLY A 62 12.84 -13.79 -12.73
CA GLY A 62 14.17 -13.30 -13.05
C GLY A 62 15.27 -14.36 -12.96
N VAL A 63 15.14 -15.35 -12.07
CA VAL A 63 16.05 -16.50 -12.02
C VAL A 63 15.95 -17.31 -13.32
N TYR A 64 14.73 -17.59 -13.79
CA TYR A 64 14.53 -18.26 -15.07
C TYR A 64 15.05 -17.46 -16.25
N ILE A 65 14.79 -16.14 -16.29
CA ILE A 65 15.31 -15.27 -17.36
C ILE A 65 16.84 -15.34 -17.44
N LYS A 66 17.53 -15.38 -16.30
CA LYS A 66 19.00 -15.46 -16.24
C LYS A 66 19.55 -16.86 -16.52
N ASP A 67 18.81 -17.91 -16.17
CA ASP A 67 19.22 -19.30 -16.35
C ASP A 67 18.03 -20.17 -16.80
N SER A 68 17.89 -20.31 -18.12
CA SER A 68 16.73 -20.90 -18.81
C SER A 68 16.63 -22.43 -18.72
N THR A 69 16.72 -22.99 -17.52
CA THR A 69 16.51 -24.42 -17.29
C THR A 69 15.02 -24.77 -17.24
N GLU A 70 14.69 -26.03 -17.54
CA GLU A 70 13.30 -26.53 -17.44
C GLU A 70 12.78 -26.47 -15.99
N ASP A 71 13.65 -26.69 -15.00
CA ASP A 71 13.29 -26.61 -13.59
C ASP A 71 12.94 -25.17 -13.19
N HIS A 72 13.77 -24.19 -13.56
CA HIS A 72 13.47 -22.77 -13.30
C HIS A 72 12.22 -22.27 -14.05
N LEU A 73 12.00 -22.71 -15.30
CA LEU A 73 10.77 -22.39 -16.03
C LEU A 73 9.53 -22.88 -15.28
N LYS A 74 9.59 -24.12 -14.80
CA LYS A 74 8.50 -24.70 -14.02
C LYS A 74 8.26 -23.93 -12.72
N GLU A 75 9.31 -23.59 -11.99
CA GLU A 75 9.21 -22.79 -10.76
C GLU A 75 8.60 -21.41 -11.02
N ALA A 76 9.02 -20.70 -12.08
CA ALA A 76 8.45 -19.42 -12.46
C ALA A 76 6.95 -19.53 -12.80
N ARG A 77 6.56 -20.52 -13.62
CA ARG A 77 5.15 -20.77 -13.97
C ARG A 77 4.29 -21.08 -12.74
N GLU A 78 4.80 -21.92 -11.83
CA GLU A 78 4.11 -22.27 -10.59
C GLU A 78 3.97 -21.06 -9.65
N ALA A 79 5.02 -20.24 -9.52
CA ALA A 79 5.00 -19.03 -8.71
C ALA A 79 3.97 -18.02 -9.24
N VAL A 80 3.98 -17.75 -10.54
CA VAL A 80 3.04 -16.83 -11.20
C VAL A 80 1.60 -17.32 -11.04
N GLN A 81 1.30 -18.59 -11.37
CA GLN A 81 -0.06 -19.12 -11.25
C GLN A 81 -0.56 -19.08 -9.80
N LYS A 82 0.28 -19.51 -8.86
CA LYS A 82 -0.09 -19.52 -7.44
C LYS A 82 -0.44 -18.11 -6.95
N GLN A 83 0.31 -17.10 -7.39
CA GLN A 83 0.08 -15.73 -6.95
C GLN A 83 -1.14 -15.09 -7.62
N ILE A 84 -1.43 -15.42 -8.89
CA ILE A 84 -2.69 -15.06 -9.54
C ILE A 84 -3.88 -15.61 -8.74
N ASP A 85 -3.82 -16.89 -8.36
CA ASP A 85 -4.90 -17.54 -7.60
C ASP A 85 -5.09 -16.86 -6.23
N ALA A 86 -3.98 -16.55 -5.53
CA ALA A 86 -4.00 -15.88 -4.24
C ALA A 86 -4.58 -14.46 -4.32
N PHE A 87 -4.10 -13.62 -5.25
CA PHE A 87 -4.63 -12.27 -5.41
C PHE A 87 -6.08 -12.26 -5.89
N SER A 88 -6.50 -13.24 -6.68
CA SER A 88 -7.91 -13.35 -7.11
C SER A 88 -8.83 -13.68 -5.93
N GLU A 89 -8.43 -14.63 -5.07
CA GLU A 89 -9.19 -14.96 -3.84
C GLU A 89 -9.28 -13.75 -2.89
N GLU A 90 -8.18 -13.00 -2.76
CA GLU A 90 -8.15 -11.78 -1.94
C GLU A 90 -9.04 -10.68 -2.52
N SER A 91 -8.96 -10.42 -3.83
CA SER A 91 -9.81 -9.44 -4.51
C SER A 91 -11.30 -9.77 -4.41
N GLU A 92 -11.68 -11.05 -4.49
CA GLU A 92 -13.07 -11.51 -4.32
C GLU A 92 -13.58 -11.34 -2.88
N SER A 93 -12.69 -11.41 -1.89
CA SER A 93 -13.03 -11.24 -0.48
C SER A 93 -12.82 -9.82 0.05
N TYR A 94 -12.43 -8.89 -0.82
CA TYR A 94 -12.15 -7.51 -0.45
C TYR A 94 -13.41 -6.80 0.09
N GLU A 95 -13.34 -6.37 1.34
CA GLU A 95 -14.38 -5.56 1.97
C GLU A 95 -13.97 -4.09 1.95
N VAL A 96 -14.86 -3.24 1.43
CA VAL A 96 -14.65 -1.79 1.51
C VAL A 96 -14.67 -1.38 2.98
N MET A 97 -13.60 -0.73 3.41
CA MET A 97 -13.49 -0.23 4.76
C MET A 97 -14.51 0.88 5.01
N GLU A 98 -15.40 0.65 5.97
CA GLU A 98 -16.37 1.63 6.43
C GLU A 98 -15.74 2.55 7.49
N MET A 99 -15.80 3.86 7.26
CA MET A 99 -15.33 4.87 8.21
C MET A 99 -16.53 5.57 8.84
N ASP A 100 -16.64 5.51 10.16
CA ASP A 100 -17.74 6.16 10.88
C ASP A 100 -17.54 7.68 11.00
N ASP A 101 -18.64 8.39 11.26
CA ASP A 101 -18.66 9.86 11.38
C ASP A 101 -17.72 10.40 12.46
N ASP A 102 -17.38 9.61 13.48
CA ASP A 102 -16.50 10.05 14.56
C ASP A 102 -15.03 9.93 14.15
N PHE A 103 -14.66 8.88 13.41
CA PHE A 103 -13.34 8.76 12.79
C PHE A 103 -13.11 9.81 11.71
N LEU A 104 -14.12 10.12 10.89
CA LEU A 104 -14.00 11.18 9.87
C LEU A 104 -13.75 12.57 10.48
N LYS A 105 -14.39 12.89 11.62
CA LYS A 105 -14.09 14.11 12.37
C LYS A 105 -12.68 14.08 12.95
N LEU A 106 -12.24 12.92 13.42
CA LEU A 106 -10.90 12.74 13.95
C LEU A 106 -9.83 13.03 12.89
N LEU A 107 -10.01 12.55 11.65
CA LEU A 107 -9.11 12.88 10.54
C LEU A 107 -9.01 14.41 10.31
N ASP A 108 -10.15 15.10 10.26
CA ASP A 108 -10.21 16.56 10.08
C ASP A 108 -9.49 17.33 11.20
N GLU A 109 -9.66 16.89 12.46
CA GLU A 109 -8.95 17.46 13.62
C GLU A 109 -7.42 17.38 13.50
N TYR A 110 -6.91 16.37 12.78
CA TYR A 110 -5.48 16.17 12.52
C TYR A 110 -5.03 16.64 11.13
N GLY A 111 -5.89 17.38 10.41
CA GLY A 111 -5.57 17.98 9.11
C GLY A 111 -5.43 16.97 7.98
N ILE A 112 -6.08 15.80 8.11
CA ILE A 112 -6.12 14.76 7.08
C ILE A 112 -7.46 14.87 6.34
N ASP A 113 -7.38 14.99 5.01
CA ASP A 113 -8.58 14.98 4.17
C ASP A 113 -9.17 13.57 4.11
N ALA A 114 -10.42 13.45 4.54
CA ALA A 114 -11.09 12.16 4.61
C ALA A 114 -11.39 11.54 3.24
N ALA A 115 -11.54 12.34 2.19
CA ALA A 115 -11.73 11.80 0.84
C ALA A 115 -10.43 11.23 0.30
N GLU A 116 -9.30 11.92 0.49
CA GLU A 116 -7.97 11.40 0.16
C GLU A 116 -7.66 10.11 0.94
N TYR A 117 -7.95 10.11 2.25
CA TYR A 117 -7.74 8.94 3.11
C TYR A 117 -8.58 7.74 2.65
N LYS A 118 -9.84 7.97 2.27
CA LYS A 118 -10.73 6.93 1.74
C LYS A 118 -10.24 6.36 0.41
N VAL A 119 -9.71 7.20 -0.49
CA VAL A 119 -9.13 6.71 -1.75
C VAL A 119 -8.00 5.72 -1.47
N VAL A 120 -7.14 5.99 -0.50
CA VAL A 120 -6.07 5.06 -0.11
C VAL A 120 -6.63 3.76 0.47
N ALA A 121 -7.64 3.85 1.34
CA ALA A 121 -8.31 2.70 1.93
C ALA A 121 -8.97 1.77 0.90
N GLU A 122 -9.39 2.33 -0.24
CA GLU A 122 -10.05 1.58 -1.31
C GLU A 122 -9.08 1.11 -2.40
N MET A 123 -7.83 1.57 -2.38
CA MET A 123 -6.89 1.33 -3.49
C MET A 123 -6.35 -0.10 -3.54
N GLY A 124 -6.36 -0.83 -2.42
CA GLY A 124 -5.84 -2.19 -2.34
C GLY A 124 -6.46 -3.13 -3.38
N ASN A 125 -7.77 -3.07 -3.60
CA ASN A 125 -8.42 -3.92 -4.61
C ASN A 125 -8.04 -3.56 -6.06
N VAL A 126 -7.81 -2.26 -6.32
CA VAL A 126 -7.37 -1.77 -7.63
C VAL A 126 -5.93 -2.23 -7.90
N GLU A 127 -5.09 -2.22 -6.88
CA GLU A 127 -3.71 -2.73 -6.93
C GLU A 127 -3.69 -4.23 -7.19
N LEU A 128 -4.46 -5.02 -6.46
CA LEU A 128 -4.60 -6.47 -6.69
C LEU A 128 -4.99 -6.78 -8.14
N SER A 129 -5.96 -6.06 -8.69
CA SER A 129 -6.36 -6.21 -10.09
C SER A 129 -5.20 -5.93 -11.06
N SER A 130 -4.41 -4.89 -10.78
CA SER A 130 -3.25 -4.51 -11.60
C SER A 130 -2.14 -5.56 -11.55
N TYR A 131 -1.85 -6.13 -10.37
CA TYR A 131 -0.91 -7.24 -10.23
C TYR A 131 -1.40 -8.49 -10.97
N ILE A 132 -2.68 -8.83 -10.87
CA ILE A 132 -3.27 -9.97 -11.59
C ILE A 132 -3.12 -9.81 -13.10
N ASP A 133 -3.39 -8.62 -13.63
CA ASP A 133 -3.27 -8.35 -15.07
C ASP A 133 -1.81 -8.52 -15.55
N SER A 134 -0.84 -7.92 -14.84
CA SER A 134 0.60 -8.09 -15.13
C SER A 134 1.03 -9.56 -15.06
N LEU A 135 0.68 -10.27 -13.97
CA LEU A 135 0.99 -11.69 -13.82
C LEU A 135 0.34 -12.56 -14.89
N THR A 136 -0.87 -12.23 -15.34
CA THR A 136 -1.58 -12.96 -16.40
C THR A 136 -0.86 -12.82 -17.73
N VAL A 137 -0.37 -11.62 -18.05
CA VAL A 137 0.46 -11.38 -19.24
C VAL A 137 1.77 -12.16 -19.13
N LEU A 138 2.47 -12.06 -18.00
CA LEU A 138 3.73 -12.78 -17.77
C LEU A 138 3.54 -14.29 -17.89
N LYS A 139 2.44 -14.82 -17.33
CA LYS A 139 2.06 -16.23 -17.42
C LYS A 139 1.90 -16.68 -18.87
N TYR A 140 1.21 -15.90 -19.69
CA TYR A 140 0.97 -16.25 -21.10
C TYR A 140 2.29 -16.51 -21.83
N TYR A 141 3.26 -15.61 -21.69
CA TYR A 141 4.56 -15.75 -22.35
C TYR A 141 5.41 -16.88 -21.73
N LEU A 142 5.39 -17.02 -20.40
CA LEU A 142 6.04 -18.15 -19.74
C LEU A 142 5.48 -19.48 -20.24
N ASP A 143 4.17 -19.64 -20.42
CA ASP A 143 3.54 -20.86 -20.92
C ASP A 143 3.90 -21.13 -22.40
N ALA A 144 4.12 -20.07 -23.18
CA ALA A 144 4.41 -20.13 -24.61
C ALA A 144 5.91 -20.21 -24.97
N GLU A 145 6.84 -20.26 -24.00
CA GLU A 145 8.31 -20.34 -24.22
C GLU A 145 8.77 -21.44 -25.21
N THR A 146 7.96 -22.48 -25.44
CA THR A 146 8.28 -23.54 -26.42
C THR A 146 7.99 -23.16 -27.88
N GLU A 147 7.37 -22.01 -28.14
CA GLU A 147 6.86 -21.63 -29.47
C GLU A 147 7.85 -20.78 -30.31
N GLY A 148 9.02 -20.41 -29.76
CA GLY A 148 10.15 -19.86 -30.53
C GLY A 148 10.77 -18.57 -29.95
N ASP A 149 11.86 -18.12 -30.59
CA ASP A 149 12.73 -17.03 -30.09
C ASP A 149 12.04 -15.66 -29.96
N LEU A 150 11.04 -15.36 -30.80
CA LEU A 150 10.31 -14.07 -30.75
C LEU A 150 9.58 -13.90 -29.41
N LEU A 151 8.93 -14.95 -28.91
CA LEU A 151 8.20 -14.89 -27.64
C LEU A 151 9.14 -14.78 -26.44
N ARG A 152 10.37 -15.29 -26.56
CA ARG A 152 11.39 -15.14 -25.54
C ARG A 152 11.82 -13.68 -25.39
N GLU A 153 12.09 -13.00 -26.50
CA GLU A 153 12.43 -11.58 -26.48
C GLU A 153 11.30 -10.74 -25.87
N THR A 154 10.04 -11.04 -26.22
CA THR A 154 8.87 -10.37 -25.62
C THR A 154 8.75 -10.66 -24.13
N LEU A 155 8.98 -11.90 -23.68
CA LEU A 155 8.98 -12.27 -22.26
C LEU A 155 10.02 -11.47 -21.47
N GLU A 156 11.25 -11.41 -21.97
CA GLU A 156 12.35 -10.66 -21.35
C GLU A 156 12.00 -9.17 -21.24
N PHE A 157 11.45 -8.61 -22.30
CA PHE A 157 11.01 -7.21 -22.31
C PHE A 157 9.91 -6.94 -21.29
N ILE A 158 8.83 -7.74 -21.27
CA ILE A 158 7.73 -7.58 -20.30
C ILE A 158 8.24 -7.69 -18.87
N TYR A 159 9.07 -8.69 -18.60
CA TYR A 159 9.70 -8.86 -17.30
C TYR A 159 10.49 -7.63 -16.86
N GLU A 160 11.31 -7.05 -17.75
CA GLU A 160 12.08 -5.84 -17.46
C GLU A 160 11.17 -4.64 -17.16
N GLN A 161 10.05 -4.50 -17.90
CA GLN A 161 9.07 -3.43 -17.66
C GLN A 161 8.35 -3.61 -16.32
N ASP A 162 7.90 -4.82 -15.98
CA ASP A 162 7.26 -5.10 -14.69
C ASP A 162 8.19 -4.77 -13.52
N VAL A 163 9.47 -5.16 -13.60
CA VAL A 163 10.48 -4.83 -12.58
C VAL A 163 10.67 -3.31 -12.45
N ALA A 164 10.74 -2.59 -13.57
CA ALA A 164 10.93 -1.14 -13.56
C ALA A 164 9.71 -0.39 -13.00
N ILE A 165 8.51 -0.75 -13.46
CA ILE A 165 7.23 -0.20 -12.96
C ILE A 165 7.14 -0.44 -11.46
N GLN A 166 7.42 -1.67 -11.02
CA GLN A 166 7.33 -2.05 -9.62
C GLN A 166 8.30 -1.26 -8.72
N GLU A 167 9.54 -0.99 -9.16
CA GLU A 167 10.45 -0.08 -8.46
C GLU A 167 9.85 1.31 -8.21
N TYR A 168 9.26 1.92 -9.23
CA TYR A 168 8.69 3.27 -9.08
C TYR A 168 7.37 3.27 -8.30
N THR A 169 6.56 2.22 -8.44
CA THR A 169 5.31 2.02 -7.70
C THR A 169 5.58 1.96 -6.20
N ARG A 170 6.56 1.16 -5.75
CA ARG A 170 6.95 1.06 -4.33
C ARG A 170 7.38 2.41 -3.75
N ARG A 171 8.15 3.18 -4.52
CA ARG A 171 8.60 4.53 -4.14
C ARG A 171 7.44 5.53 -4.07
N PHE A 172 6.47 5.42 -4.98
CA PHE A 172 5.26 6.23 -4.97
C PHE A 172 4.41 5.95 -3.71
N TYR A 173 4.23 4.69 -3.32
CA TYR A 173 3.50 4.34 -2.10
C TYR A 173 4.16 4.85 -0.83
N PHE A 174 5.49 4.82 -0.76
CA PHE A 174 6.19 5.48 0.34
C PHE A 174 5.89 7.00 0.41
N CYS A 175 5.85 7.70 -0.73
CA CYS A 175 5.47 9.11 -0.75
C CYS A 175 4.05 9.33 -0.21
N GLN A 176 3.12 8.41 -0.48
CA GLN A 176 1.76 8.49 0.07
C GLN A 176 1.75 8.37 1.60
N ILE A 177 2.45 7.38 2.17
CA ILE A 177 2.60 7.24 3.63
C ILE A 177 3.18 8.53 4.22
N ASN A 178 4.24 9.05 3.60
CA ASN A 178 4.87 10.28 4.05
C ASN A 178 3.89 11.47 3.99
N TYR A 179 3.10 11.59 2.93
CA TYR A 179 2.20 12.73 2.69
C TYR A 179 1.18 12.93 3.82
N PHE A 180 0.53 11.85 4.28
CA PHE A 180 -0.51 11.93 5.33
C PHE A 180 0.01 12.45 6.66
N PHE A 181 1.28 12.21 6.97
CA PHE A 181 1.88 12.54 8.26
C PHE A 181 3.01 13.58 8.16
N ALA A 182 3.19 14.22 7.00
CA ALA A 182 4.32 15.11 6.72
C ALA A 182 4.39 16.32 7.66
N GLU A 183 3.23 16.89 7.99
CA GLU A 183 3.11 18.14 8.74
C GLU A 183 2.88 17.91 10.25
N TRP A 184 2.88 16.65 10.68
CA TRP A 184 2.81 16.30 12.10
C TRP A 184 4.12 16.67 12.82
N ASP A 185 4.02 16.92 14.13
CA ASP A 185 5.20 17.22 14.93
C ASP A 185 6.12 16.00 15.12
N GLU A 186 7.28 16.23 15.73
CA GLU A 186 8.32 15.21 15.90
C GLU A 186 7.86 14.03 16.76
N GLU A 187 7.02 14.25 17.78
CA GLU A 187 6.53 13.18 18.67
C GLU A 187 5.54 12.28 17.93
N LEU A 188 4.58 12.88 17.23
CA LEU A 188 3.59 12.13 16.44
C LEU A 188 4.24 11.40 15.27
N THR A 189 5.19 12.05 14.59
CA THR A 189 5.96 11.45 13.48
C THR A 189 6.82 10.28 13.95
N ALA A 190 7.37 10.34 15.17
CA ALA A 190 8.13 9.24 15.72
C ALA A 190 7.26 7.99 15.91
N TYR A 191 6.01 8.14 16.36
CA TYR A 191 5.07 7.04 16.46
C TYR A 191 4.74 6.44 15.09
N VAL A 192 4.48 7.28 14.07
CA VAL A 192 4.25 6.81 12.69
C VAL A 192 5.42 5.94 12.20
N LYS A 193 6.65 6.39 12.45
CA LYS A 193 7.86 5.66 12.02
C LYS A 193 8.05 4.35 12.77
N ASP A 194 7.82 4.34 14.08
CA ASP A 194 7.95 3.13 14.89
C ASP A 194 6.84 2.11 14.60
N THR A 195 5.65 2.58 14.19
CA THR A 195 4.47 1.75 14.00
C THR A 195 4.35 1.20 12.58
N ILE A 196 4.66 2.01 11.56
CA ILE A 196 4.48 1.64 10.15
C ILE A 196 5.83 1.30 9.51
N MET A 197 6.82 2.19 9.62
CA MET A 197 8.04 2.06 8.82
C MET A 197 8.91 0.87 9.19
N THR A 198 8.82 0.37 10.42
CA THR A 198 9.56 -0.82 10.86
C THR A 198 9.06 -2.11 10.22
N ASP A 199 7.82 -2.11 9.75
CA ASP A 199 7.12 -3.31 9.27
C ASP A 199 7.04 -3.34 7.74
N LEU A 200 7.44 -2.25 7.06
CA LEU A 200 7.50 -2.18 5.60
C LEU A 200 8.52 -3.18 5.04
N LYS A 201 8.09 -3.89 4.00
CA LYS A 201 8.88 -4.85 3.23
C LYS A 201 9.21 -4.26 1.86
N SER A 202 8.20 -4.08 1.01
CA SER A 202 8.37 -3.73 -0.40
C SER A 202 8.49 -2.22 -0.60
N PHE A 203 7.75 -1.42 0.15
CA PHE A 203 7.80 0.06 0.08
C PHE A 203 9.05 0.65 0.75
N TRP A 204 9.88 -0.19 1.37
CA TRP A 204 11.17 0.21 1.94
C TRP A 204 12.27 0.25 0.86
N PHE A 205 13.11 1.29 0.88
CA PHE A 205 14.28 1.40 -0.01
C PHE A 205 15.41 2.23 0.62
N ASP A 206 16.66 1.97 0.21
CA ASP A 206 17.88 2.47 0.88
C ASP A 206 18.00 3.99 0.93
N ASP A 207 17.54 4.70 -0.09
CA ASP A 207 17.62 6.16 -0.20
C ASP A 207 16.34 6.88 0.26
N MET A 208 15.46 6.18 0.98
CA MET A 208 14.25 6.78 1.51
C MET A 208 14.55 7.94 2.46
N LYS A 209 13.73 8.98 2.37
CA LYS A 209 13.84 10.15 3.23
C LYS A 209 12.46 10.68 3.57
N TRP A 210 12.18 10.73 4.87
CA TRP A 210 11.01 11.39 5.41
C TRP A 210 11.11 12.90 5.19
N GLU A 211 10.19 13.45 4.42
CA GLU A 211 10.05 14.88 4.20
C GLU A 211 8.92 15.45 5.05
N THR A 212 9.03 16.72 5.43
CA THR A 212 8.01 17.42 6.23
C THR A 212 7.26 18.48 5.43
N ASP A 213 7.58 18.62 4.14
CA ASP A 213 6.96 19.57 3.22
C ASP A 213 6.16 18.80 2.18
N LYS A 214 4.83 18.95 2.21
CA LYS A 214 3.92 18.24 1.28
C LYS A 214 4.26 18.51 -0.18
N LYS A 215 4.67 19.73 -0.52
CA LYS A 215 5.05 20.07 -1.90
C LYS A 215 6.25 19.25 -2.40
N THR A 216 7.26 19.09 -1.55
CA THR A 216 8.42 18.24 -1.85
C THR A 216 8.01 16.78 -2.05
N ILE A 217 7.07 16.27 -1.24
CA ILE A 217 6.55 14.90 -1.37
C ILE A 217 5.78 14.73 -2.68
N GLU A 218 4.89 15.67 -3.00
CA GLU A 218 4.14 15.70 -4.26
C GLU A 218 5.07 15.74 -5.48
N ASP A 219 6.15 16.53 -5.44
CA ASP A 219 7.13 16.59 -6.51
C ASP A 219 7.85 15.25 -6.71
N LYS A 220 8.18 14.54 -5.63
CA LYS A 220 8.74 13.19 -5.69
C LYS A 220 7.73 12.18 -6.23
N ALA A 221 6.50 12.20 -5.72
CA ALA A 221 5.42 11.33 -6.19
C ALA A 221 5.20 11.52 -7.70
N MET A 222 5.16 12.77 -8.17
CA MET A 222 5.05 13.10 -9.60
C MET A 222 6.20 12.54 -10.43
N ILE A 223 7.44 12.59 -9.93
CA ILE A 223 8.59 11.97 -10.62
C ILE A 223 8.35 10.47 -10.79
N TYR A 224 7.96 9.77 -9.72
CA TYR A 224 7.72 8.32 -9.78
C TYR A 224 6.54 7.97 -10.67
N THR A 225 5.41 8.70 -10.59
CA THR A 225 4.27 8.50 -11.48
C THR A 225 4.63 8.74 -12.95
N ASN A 226 5.45 9.74 -13.25
CA ASN A 226 5.92 9.96 -14.63
C ASN A 226 6.80 8.81 -15.11
N GLN A 227 7.69 8.27 -14.25
CA GLN A 227 8.51 7.11 -14.62
C GLN A 227 7.64 5.85 -14.84
N ILE A 228 6.63 5.61 -14.00
CA ILE A 228 5.65 4.52 -14.21
C ILE A 228 4.97 4.69 -15.57
N ALA A 229 4.50 5.89 -15.90
CA ALA A 229 3.85 6.17 -17.18
C ALA A 229 4.81 5.96 -18.37
N GLU A 230 6.07 6.38 -18.25
CA GLU A 230 7.08 6.16 -19.30
C GLU A 230 7.35 4.66 -19.56
N GLU A 231 7.41 3.82 -18.53
CA GLU A 231 7.57 2.36 -18.71
C GLU A 231 6.29 1.71 -19.27
N LEU A 232 5.09 2.15 -18.82
CA LEU A 232 3.82 1.68 -19.38
C LEU A 232 3.66 2.04 -20.87
N ASP A 233 4.07 3.24 -21.27
CA ASP A 233 4.05 3.66 -22.68
C ASP A 233 4.98 2.78 -23.53
N LYS A 234 6.17 2.43 -23.03
CA LYS A 234 7.08 1.49 -23.71
C LYS A 234 6.43 0.10 -23.86
N LEU A 235 5.80 -0.39 -22.80
CA LEU A 235 5.09 -1.67 -22.81
C LEU A 235 3.98 -1.69 -23.87
N MET A 236 3.16 -0.64 -23.90
CA MET A 236 2.08 -0.50 -24.88
C MET A 236 2.59 -0.39 -26.33
N ASP A 237 3.65 0.39 -26.56
CA ASP A 237 4.27 0.53 -27.88
C ASP A 237 4.83 -0.81 -28.36
N ASP A 238 5.46 -1.58 -27.48
CA ASP A 238 6.01 -2.89 -27.82
C ASP A 238 4.93 -3.94 -28.14
N ILE A 239 3.87 -4.01 -27.32
CA ILE A 239 2.70 -4.85 -27.60
C ILE A 239 2.09 -4.47 -28.96
N GLY A 240 1.96 -3.17 -29.23
CA GLY A 240 1.44 -2.66 -30.51
C GLY A 240 2.29 -3.08 -31.71
N ARG A 241 3.62 -3.06 -31.58
CA ARG A 241 4.54 -3.52 -32.63
C ARG A 241 4.41 -5.03 -32.89
N HIS A 242 4.39 -5.85 -31.84
CA HIS A 242 4.24 -7.29 -31.98
C HIS A 242 2.89 -7.70 -32.59
N GLN A 243 1.80 -6.99 -32.25
CA GLN A 243 0.51 -7.20 -32.89
C GLN A 243 0.52 -6.91 -34.40
N GLU A 244 1.19 -5.84 -34.81
CA GLU A 244 1.35 -5.51 -36.24
C GLU A 244 2.22 -6.55 -36.96
N GLU A 245 3.32 -7.00 -36.35
CA GLU A 245 4.20 -8.02 -36.92
C GLU A 245 3.48 -9.36 -37.12
N LEU A 246 2.74 -9.83 -36.11
CA LEU A 246 1.90 -11.03 -36.21
C LEU A 246 0.85 -10.90 -37.33
N TYR A 247 0.19 -9.73 -37.42
CA TYR A 247 -0.79 -9.48 -38.46
C TYR A 247 -0.20 -9.49 -39.88
N GLN A 248 1.04 -9.01 -40.06
CA GLN A 248 1.74 -9.08 -41.34
C GLN A 248 2.16 -10.51 -41.67
N MET A 249 2.65 -11.29 -40.71
CA MET A 249 2.97 -12.70 -40.90
C MET A 249 1.74 -13.53 -41.31
N GLU A 250 0.59 -13.30 -40.68
CA GLU A 250 -0.68 -13.94 -41.05
C GLU A 250 -1.10 -13.59 -42.48
N LYS A 251 -0.97 -12.32 -42.88
CA LYS A 251 -1.26 -11.89 -44.26
C LYS A 251 -0.37 -12.57 -45.27
N GLU A 252 0.92 -12.71 -44.98
CA GLU A 252 1.88 -13.37 -45.86
C GLU A 252 1.62 -14.88 -45.96
N ALA A 253 1.25 -15.53 -44.86
CA ALA A 253 0.90 -16.95 -44.81
C ALA A 253 -0.41 -17.31 -45.55
N VAL A 254 -1.33 -16.35 -45.72
CA VAL A 254 -2.59 -16.54 -46.47
C VAL A 254 -2.40 -16.35 -47.98
N ILE A 255 -1.26 -15.80 -48.42
CA ILE A 255 -0.96 -15.53 -49.84
C ILE A 255 -0.17 -16.68 -50.51
N GLU A 256 0.37 -17.65 -49.75
CA GLU A 256 0.94 -18.91 -50.26
C GLU A 256 -0.11 -20.03 -50.44
#